data_AF-A0AAV4BZV4-F1
#
_entry.id   AF-A0AAV4BZV4-F1
#
_cell.length_a   1.000
_cell.length_b   1.000
_cell.length_c   1.000
_cell.angle_alpha   90.00
_cell.angle_beta   90.00
_cell.angle_gamma   90.00
#
_symmetry.space_group_name_H-M   'P 1'
#
loop_
_entity.id
_entity.type
_entity.pdbx_description
1 polymer ?
#
loop_
_entity_poly.entity_id
_entity_poly.type
_entity_poly.pdbx_seq_one_letter_code
_entity_poly.pdbx_strand_id
1 'polypeptide(L)'
;MILVLASIGTLVVGSTQEQFPQAVLSGLRFFQILRMVRMDRKGGTWKLLGSVVWAHRQELVTTLYIGLLGLVFSSYFVYLAEKDEPRRETDRPGAFNTTLYKPKFNNFADAIWWGVNLIRQSCLFLAPYFSVY
;
A
#
# COMPACT_ATOMS: atom_id res chain seq x y z
N MET A 1 -10.70 27.04 -5.11
CA MET A 1 -10.05 28.26 -4.58
C MET A 1 -8.84 27.93 -3.72
N ILE A 2 -8.94 26.99 -2.78
CA ILE A 2 -7.84 26.52 -1.90
C ILE A 2 -6.49 26.24 -2.57
N LEU A 3 -6.41 25.42 -3.65
CA LEU A 3 -5.10 25.11 -4.26
C LEU A 3 -4.46 26.31 -4.98
N VAL A 4 -5.26 27.30 -5.39
CA VAL A 4 -4.74 28.53 -6.00
C VAL A 4 -4.12 29.41 -4.91
N LEU A 5 -4.80 29.55 -3.78
CA LEU A 5 -4.30 30.27 -2.60
C LEU A 5 -3.03 29.62 -2.02
N ALA A 6 -2.99 28.29 -1.95
CA ALA A 6 -1.80 27.56 -1.48
C ALA A 6 -0.61 27.74 -2.45
N SER A 7 -0.83 27.70 -3.77
CA SER A 7 0.22 27.94 -4.77
C SER A 7 0.77 29.36 -4.70
N ILE A 8 -0.09 30.36 -4.52
CA ILE A 8 0.33 31.77 -4.37
C ILE A 8 1.12 31.91 -3.07
N GLY A 9 0.64 31.33 -1.96
CA GLY A 9 1.35 31.32 -0.69
C GLY A 9 2.76 30.71 -0.78
N THR A 10 2.91 29.57 -1.47
CA THR A 10 4.24 28.96 -1.68
C THR A 10 5.16 29.79 -2.55
N LEU A 11 4.64 30.53 -3.52
CA LEU A 11 5.45 31.43 -4.37
C LEU A 11 5.92 32.66 -3.59
N VAL A 12 5.07 33.21 -2.72
CA VAL A 12 5.41 34.34 -1.85
C VAL A 12 6.48 33.93 -0.84
N VAL A 13 6.32 32.79 -0.16
CA VAL A 13 7.32 32.25 0.79
C VAL A 13 8.65 31.93 0.08
N GLY A 14 8.59 31.42 -1.15
CA GLY A 14 9.77 31.17 -1.98
C GLY A 14 10.49 32.45 -2.45
N SER A 15 9.77 33.56 -2.64
CA SER A 15 10.35 34.85 -3.06
C SER A 15 11.07 35.62 -1.94
N THR A 16 10.84 35.25 -0.68
CA THR A 16 11.41 35.94 0.50
C THR A 16 12.69 35.29 1.05
N GLN A 17 13.17 34.17 0.50
CA GLN A 17 14.28 33.39 1.05
C GLN A 17 15.44 33.28 0.04
N GLU A 18 16.64 33.72 0.43
CA GLU A 18 17.88 33.66 -0.39
C GLU A 18 18.43 32.23 -0.60
N GLN A 19 18.05 31.27 0.26
CA GLN A 19 18.41 29.86 0.12
C GLN A 19 17.15 29.03 0.19
N PHE A 20 16.78 28.38 -0.92
CA PHE A 20 15.61 27.50 -0.96
C PHE A 20 15.81 26.31 -0.01
N PRO A 21 15.07 26.22 1.11
CA PRO A 21 15.16 25.09 2.01
C PRO A 21 14.70 23.82 1.28
N GLN A 22 15.35 22.68 1.51
CA GLN A 22 14.93 21.40 0.89
C GLN A 22 13.46 21.05 1.16
N ALA A 23 12.89 21.53 2.28
CA ALA A 23 11.47 21.39 2.60
C ALA A 23 10.56 22.10 1.58
N VAL A 24 10.95 23.26 1.06
CA VAL A 24 10.20 24.01 0.04
C VAL A 24 10.24 23.28 -1.31
N LEU A 25 11.37 22.66 -1.66
CA LEU A 25 11.52 21.83 -2.86
C LEU A 25 10.64 20.55 -2.79
N SER A 26 10.60 19.89 -1.64
CA SER A 26 9.72 18.74 -1.39
C SER A 26 8.24 19.14 -1.42
N GLY A 27 7.90 20.29 -0.84
CA GLY A 27 6.56 20.88 -0.93
C GLY A 27 6.15 21.20 -2.36
N LEU A 28 7.06 21.76 -3.17
CA LEU A 28 6.79 22.11 -4.57
C LEU A 28 6.49 20.89 -5.44
N ARG A 29 7.18 19.76 -5.22
CA ARG A 29 6.87 18.47 -5.88
C ARG A 29 5.49 17.95 -5.49
N PHE A 30 5.13 18.06 -4.21
CA PHE A 30 3.79 17.68 -3.73
C PHE A 30 2.69 18.58 -4.33
N PHE A 31 2.91 19.89 -4.40
CA PHE A 31 2.00 20.83 -5.05
C PHE A 31 1.91 20.62 -6.57
N GLN A 32 2.98 20.17 -7.23
CA GLN A 32 2.95 19.77 -8.64
C GLN A 32 2.04 18.56 -8.86
N ILE A 33 2.10 17.56 -7.98
CA ILE A 33 1.20 16.39 -8.04
C ILE A 33 -0.24 16.84 -7.78
N LEU A 34 -0.49 17.70 -6.80
CA LEU A 34 -1.82 18.28 -6.56
C LEU A 34 -2.32 19.09 -7.77
N ARG A 35 -1.42 19.74 -8.51
CA ARG A 35 -1.74 20.46 -9.74
C ARG A 35 -2.05 19.51 -10.89
N MET A 36 -1.32 18.40 -11.02
CA MET A 36 -1.65 17.30 -11.94
C MET A 36 -3.04 16.71 -11.63
N VAL A 37 -3.33 16.45 -10.35
CA VAL A 37 -4.64 15.93 -9.90
C VAL A 37 -5.78 16.92 -10.13
N ARG A 38 -5.55 18.22 -9.92
CA ARG A 38 -6.58 19.24 -10.19
C ARG A 38 -6.74 19.57 -11.68
N MET A 39 -5.67 19.40 -12.46
CA MET A 39 -5.69 19.56 -13.92
C MET A 39 -6.33 18.37 -14.64
N ASP A 40 -6.62 17.26 -13.95
CA ASP A 40 -7.55 16.20 -14.39
C ASP A 40 -9.02 16.69 -14.38
N ARG A 41 -9.23 17.88 -14.94
CA ARG A 41 -10.31 18.83 -14.65
C ARG A 41 -11.69 18.44 -15.20
N LYS A 42 -11.93 17.18 -15.53
CA LYS A 42 -13.29 16.67 -15.73
C LYS A 42 -13.70 15.65 -14.68
N GLY A 43 -12.77 15.22 -13.81
CA GLY A 43 -13.01 14.07 -12.93
C GLY A 43 -13.59 12.89 -13.72
N GLY A 44 -13.33 12.84 -15.04
CA GLY A 44 -14.01 11.96 -15.97
C GLY A 44 -13.62 10.53 -15.68
N THR A 45 -12.34 10.31 -15.41
CA THR A 45 -11.78 9.05 -14.93
C THR A 45 -12.41 8.64 -13.61
N TRP A 46 -12.54 9.55 -12.64
CA TRP A 46 -13.18 9.27 -11.34
C TRP A 46 -14.67 8.95 -11.47
N LYS A 47 -15.36 9.64 -12.39
CA LYS A 47 -16.79 9.43 -12.68
C LYS A 47 -17.03 8.15 -13.49
N LEU A 48 -16.14 7.81 -14.41
CA LEU A 48 -16.16 6.57 -15.19
C LEU A 48 -15.85 5.37 -14.28
N LEU A 49 -14.79 5.46 -13.49
CA LEU A 49 -14.44 4.44 -12.49
C LEU A 49 -15.60 4.25 -11.50
N GLY A 50 -16.15 5.34 -10.98
CA GLY A 50 -17.33 5.31 -10.11
C GLY A 50 -18.57 4.71 -10.80
N SER A 51 -18.82 5.02 -12.08
CA SER A 51 -19.94 4.47 -12.84
C SER A 51 -19.81 2.97 -13.05
N VAL A 52 -18.62 2.47 -13.40
CA VAL A 52 -18.37 1.03 -13.58
C VAL A 52 -18.50 0.29 -12.25
N VAL A 53 -17.94 0.85 -11.19
CA VAL A 53 -18.06 0.31 -9.81
C VAL A 53 -19.52 0.28 -9.38
N TRP A 54 -20.31 1.30 -9.69
CA TRP A 54 -21.73 1.35 -9.32
C TRP A 54 -22.58 0.32 -10.08
N ALA A 55 -22.30 0.14 -11.38
CA ALA A 55 -22.98 -0.82 -12.23
C ALA A 55 -22.69 -2.27 -11.78
N HIS A 56 -21.45 -2.56 -11.41
CA HIS A 56 -21.00 -3.91 -11.02
C HIS A 56 -20.84 -4.06 -9.50
N ARG A 57 -21.48 -3.19 -8.70
CA ARG A 57 -21.24 -3.12 -7.24
C ARG A 57 -21.48 -4.45 -6.55
N GLN A 58 -22.45 -5.24 -7.03
CA GLN A 58 -22.82 -6.50 -6.41
C GLN A 58 -21.75 -7.56 -6.66
N GLU A 59 -21.22 -7.64 -7.87
CA GLU A 59 -20.15 -8.57 -8.24
C GLU A 59 -18.81 -8.16 -7.62
N LEU A 60 -18.51 -6.86 -7.61
CA LEU A 60 -17.28 -6.32 -7.04
C LEU A 60 -17.24 -6.47 -5.52
N VAL A 61 -18.34 -6.15 -4.82
CA VAL A 61 -18.39 -6.27 -3.36
C VAL A 61 -18.38 -7.74 -2.95
N THR A 62 -19.05 -8.63 -3.69
CA THR A 62 -19.08 -10.06 -3.37
C THR A 62 -17.69 -10.70 -3.55
N THR A 63 -16.99 -10.41 -4.64
CA THR A 63 -15.62 -10.92 -4.88
C THR A 63 -14.61 -10.36 -3.88
N LEU A 64 -14.70 -9.06 -3.56
CA LEU A 64 -13.87 -8.43 -2.52
C LEU A 64 -14.18 -9.00 -1.13
N TYR A 65 -15.44 -9.26 -0.81
CA TYR A 65 -15.87 -9.82 0.47
C TYR A 65 -15.37 -11.26 0.66
N ILE A 66 -15.55 -12.12 -0.34
CA ILE A 66 -15.04 -13.50 -0.31
C ILE A 66 -13.50 -13.50 -0.23
N GLY A 67 -12.84 -12.62 -1.00
CA GLY A 67 -11.38 -12.46 -0.96
C GLY A 67 -10.87 -11.97 0.40
N LEU A 68 -11.55 -10.99 1.01
CA LEU A 68 -11.17 -10.44 2.33
C LEU A 68 -11.44 -11.45 3.45
N LEU A 69 -12.58 -12.13 3.43
CA LEU A 69 -12.86 -13.23 4.37
C LEU A 69 -11.81 -14.33 4.24
N GLY A 70 -11.52 -14.79 3.02
CA GLY A 70 -10.50 -15.80 2.77
C GLY A 70 -9.11 -15.36 3.23
N LEU A 71 -8.74 -14.09 3.00
CA LEU A 71 -7.47 -13.51 3.46
C LEU A 71 -7.39 -13.46 4.98
N VAL A 72 -8.44 -13.03 5.67
CA VAL A 72 -8.50 -12.98 7.14
C VAL A 72 -8.43 -14.38 7.73
N PHE A 73 -9.18 -15.34 7.18
CA PHE A 73 -9.15 -16.74 7.61
C PHE A 73 -7.80 -17.41 7.34
N SER A 74 -7.24 -17.22 6.13
CA SER A 74 -5.94 -17.76 5.76
C SER A 74 -4.82 -17.17 6.62
N SER A 75 -4.83 -15.86 6.84
CA SER A 75 -3.86 -15.17 7.69
C SER A 75 -3.97 -15.62 9.15
N TYR A 76 -5.18 -15.82 9.67
CA TYR A 76 -5.39 -16.37 11.00
C TYR A 76 -4.88 -17.82 11.11
N PHE A 77 -5.11 -18.66 10.10
CA PHE A 77 -4.62 -20.03 10.09
C PHE A 77 -3.09 -20.10 10.02
N VAL A 78 -2.45 -19.27 9.18
CA VAL A 78 -0.98 -19.12 9.14
C VAL A 78 -0.42 -18.63 10.48
N TYR A 79 -1.09 -17.67 11.12
CA TYR A 79 -0.71 -17.21 12.45
C TYR A 79 -0.80 -18.33 13.49
N LEU A 80 -1.86 -19.14 13.48
CA LEU A 80 -1.97 -20.31 14.36
C LEU A 80 -0.93 -21.38 14.03
N ALA A 81 -0.62 -21.63 12.76
CA ALA A 81 0.41 -22.58 12.35
C ALA A 81 1.81 -22.16 12.82
N GLU A 82 2.14 -20.87 12.72
CA GLU A 82 3.45 -20.37 13.15
C GLU A 82 3.55 -20.08 14.66
N LYS A 83 2.44 -19.85 15.39
CA LYS A 83 2.52 -19.63 16.84
C LYS A 83 2.95 -20.90 17.60
N ASP A 84 2.59 -22.07 17.07
CA ASP A 84 2.82 -23.37 17.72
C ASP A 84 4.16 -24.01 17.29
N GLU A 85 4.86 -23.42 16.32
CA GLU A 85 6.23 -23.79 15.97
C GLU A 85 7.24 -22.84 16.65
N PRO A 86 7.77 -23.20 17.84
CA PRO A 86 9.02 -22.62 18.27
C PRO A 86 10.09 -23.08 17.28
N ARG A 87 10.46 -22.21 16.32
CA ARG A 87 11.66 -22.42 15.51
C ARG A 87 12.87 -22.36 16.44
N ARG A 88 13.21 -23.51 17.02
CA ARG A 88 14.50 -23.72 17.67
C ARG A 88 15.54 -23.53 16.58
N GLU A 89 16.33 -22.47 16.69
CA GLU A 89 17.60 -22.36 15.99
C GLU A 89 18.49 -23.51 16.48
N THR A 90 18.31 -24.70 15.91
CA THR A 90 19.04 -25.92 16.29
C THR A 90 20.09 -26.31 15.26
N ASP A 91 20.41 -25.43 14.30
CA ASP A 91 21.43 -25.69 13.27
C ASP A 91 22.47 -24.56 13.17
N ARG A 92 22.92 -23.99 14.30
CA ARG A 92 24.23 -23.33 14.34
C ARG A 92 25.00 -23.65 15.63
N PRO A 93 26.03 -24.51 15.58
CA PRO A 93 26.91 -24.70 16.73
C PRO A 93 27.77 -23.43 16.90
N GLY A 94 27.46 -22.60 17.91
CA GLY A 94 28.35 -21.51 18.34
C GLY A 94 27.75 -20.12 18.61
N ALA A 95 26.42 -19.91 18.56
CA ALA A 95 25.82 -18.61 18.85
C ALA A 95 25.61 -18.38 20.36
N PHE A 96 26.64 -17.88 21.05
CA PHE A 96 26.67 -17.64 22.50
C PHE A 96 26.14 -16.26 22.94
N ASN A 97 25.68 -15.38 22.03
CA ASN A 97 25.09 -14.10 22.40
C ASN A 97 23.75 -13.82 21.70
N THR A 98 22.70 -13.87 22.52
CA THR A 98 21.42 -13.14 22.39
C THR A 98 21.12 -12.54 21.02
N THR A 99 20.40 -13.28 20.19
CA THR A 99 19.40 -12.69 19.30
C THR A 99 18.07 -13.33 19.63
N LEU A 100 17.26 -12.61 20.41
CA LEU A 100 15.83 -12.86 20.58
C LEU A 100 15.24 -13.01 19.18
N TYR A 101 14.96 -14.25 18.78
CA TYR A 101 14.37 -14.56 17.49
C TYR A 101 12.99 -13.88 17.45
N LYS A 102 12.88 -12.78 16.70
CA LYS A 102 11.60 -12.13 16.41
C LYS A 102 10.69 -13.21 15.81
N PRO A 103 9.52 -13.51 16.40
CA PRO A 103 8.48 -14.24 15.69
C PRO A 103 8.28 -13.55 14.34
N LYS A 104 8.28 -14.31 13.25
CA LYS A 104 8.11 -13.75 11.89
C LYS A 104 6.78 -13.01 11.76
N PHE A 105 5.82 -13.37 12.62
CA PHE A 105 4.55 -12.65 12.85
C PHE A 105 4.37 -12.38 14.34
N ASN A 106 4.68 -11.17 14.81
CA ASN A 106 4.37 -10.78 16.19
C ASN A 106 2.90 -10.35 16.34
N ASN A 107 2.28 -9.96 15.23
CA ASN A 107 0.93 -9.44 15.23
C ASN A 107 0.16 -9.94 14.01
N PHE A 108 -1.16 -10.04 14.14
CA PHE A 108 -2.08 -10.37 13.06
C PHE A 108 -1.90 -9.44 11.85
N ALA A 109 -1.50 -8.18 12.09
CA ALA A 109 -1.17 -7.21 11.06
C ALA A 109 0.01 -7.64 10.16
N ASP A 110 1.04 -8.30 10.72
CA ASP A 110 2.21 -8.76 9.94
C ASP A 110 1.82 -9.93 9.01
N ALA A 111 0.95 -10.82 9.50
CA ALA A 111 0.44 -11.94 8.72
C ALA A 111 -0.51 -11.47 7.60
N ILE A 112 -1.34 -10.45 7.86
CA ILE A 112 -2.16 -9.80 6.82
C ILE A 112 -1.27 -9.14 5.78
N TRP A 113 -0.25 -8.38 6.22
CA TRP A 113 0.67 -7.69 5.33
C TRP A 113 1.41 -8.68 4.41
N TRP A 114 1.83 -9.83 4.94
CA TRP A 114 2.39 -10.93 4.15
C TRP A 114 1.39 -11.50 3.15
N GLY A 115 0.16 -11.78 3.57
CA GLY A 115 -0.90 -12.30 2.70
C GLY A 115 -1.24 -11.36 1.54
N VAL A 116 -1.33 -10.05 1.80
CA VAL A 116 -1.58 -9.04 0.75
C VAL A 116 -0.42 -8.95 -0.24
N ASN A 117 0.82 -9.00 0.24
CA ASN A 117 2.00 -9.02 -0.64
C ASN A 117 2.08 -10.29 -1.48
N LEU A 118 1.72 -11.45 -0.92
CA LEU A 118 1.65 -12.71 -1.66
C LEU A 118 0.62 -12.63 -2.79
N ILE A 119 -0.60 -12.15 -2.51
CA ILE A 119 -1.65 -12.01 -3.53
C ILE A 119 -1.22 -11.02 -4.63
N ARG A 120 -0.59 -9.90 -4.26
CA ARG A 120 -0.06 -8.93 -5.21
C ARG A 120 1.03 -9.53 -6.09
N GLN A 121 1.94 -10.32 -5.51
CA GLN A 121 3.04 -10.99 -6.21
C GLN A 121 2.52 -12.11 -7.12
N SER A 122 1.56 -12.91 -6.66
CA SER A 122 0.93 -13.98 -7.45
C SER A 122 0.19 -13.41 -8.67
N CYS A 123 -0.51 -12.28 -8.54
CA CYS A 123 -1.18 -11.62 -9.66
C CYS A 123 -0.18 -11.10 -10.72
N LEU A 124 0.97 -10.58 -10.29
CA LEU A 124 2.06 -10.18 -11.19
C LEU A 124 2.74 -11.37 -11.88
N PHE A 125 2.82 -12.52 -11.22
CA PHE A 125 3.42 -13.73 -11.78
C PHE A 125 2.49 -14.49 -12.74
N LEU A 126 1.17 -14.37 -12.57
CA LEU A 126 0.16 -14.90 -13.47
C LEU A 126 -0.17 -13.98 -14.66
N ALA A 127 0.21 -12.70 -14.61
CA ALA A 127 0.05 -11.76 -15.72
C ALA A 127 0.62 -12.26 -17.07
N PRO A 128 1.83 -12.87 -17.15
CA PRO A 128 2.32 -13.46 -18.39
C PRO A 128 1.61 -14.76 -18.80
N TYR A 129 0.95 -15.48 -17.87
CA TYR A 129 0.23 -16.72 -18.17
C TYR A 129 -1.18 -16.48 -18.73
N PHE A 130 -1.83 -15.37 -18.35
CA PHE A 130 -3.16 -15.01 -18.86
C PHE A 130 -3.10 -14.33 -20.25
N SER A 131 -1.91 -13.93 -20.72
CA SER A 131 -1.73 -13.35 -22.06
C SER A 131 -1.50 -14.39 -23.17
N VAL A 132 -1.47 -15.68 -22.83
CA VAL A 132 -1.21 -16.81 -23.74
C VAL A 132 -2.48 -17.64 -24.02
N TYR A 133 -3.63 -17.24 -23.47
CA TYR A 133 -4.95 -17.78 -23.81
C TYR A 133 -5.85 -16.70 -24.41
#